data_AF-A0A9X2KKY8-F1
#
_entry.id   AF-A0A9X2KKY8-F1
#
_cell.length_a   1.000
_cell.length_b   1.000
_cell.length_c   1.000
_cell.angle_alpha   90.00
_cell.angle_beta   90.00
_cell.angle_gamma   90.00
#
_symmetry.space_group_name_H-M   'P 1'
#
loop_
_entity.id
_entity.type
_entity.pdbx_description
1 polymer ?
#
loop_
_entity_poly.entity_id
_entity_poly.type
_entity_poly.pdbx_seq_one_letter_code
_entity_poly.pdbx_strand_id
1 'polypeptide(L)'
;MSKVEAGKFNLGAALKGYELNKMCHTLNRAENRAAFAADEAGYCARFGLNAEETEAVVSRNKPMLFELGGNMYFLAKLDRVKKAGAV
;
A
#
# COMPACT_ATOMS: atom_id res chain seq x y z
N MET A 1 -21.53 -9.63 -7.01
CA MET A 1 -20.19 -9.76 -6.40
C MET A 1 -20.25 -9.16 -5.02
N SER A 2 -20.11 -9.98 -3.98
CA SER A 2 -20.20 -9.55 -2.58
C SER A 2 -19.18 -8.45 -2.30
N LYS A 3 -19.61 -7.41 -1.57
CA LYS A 3 -18.75 -6.31 -1.14
C LYS A 3 -17.53 -6.89 -0.42
N VAL A 4 -16.32 -6.43 -0.77
CA VAL A 4 -15.10 -6.77 -0.03
C VAL A 4 -15.31 -6.38 1.43
N GLU A 5 -15.23 -7.34 2.34
CA GLU A 5 -15.30 -7.06 3.77
C GLU A 5 -13.94 -6.52 4.22
N ALA A 6 -13.93 -5.30 4.75
CA ALA A 6 -12.71 -4.66 5.24
C ALA A 6 -11.99 -5.57 6.25
N GLY A 7 -10.69 -5.76 6.05
CA GLY A 7 -9.84 -6.60 6.90
C GLY A 7 -9.92 -8.11 6.62
N LYS A 8 -10.84 -8.59 5.77
CA LYS A 8 -10.85 -10.00 5.32
C LYS A 8 -10.24 -10.13 3.93
N PHE A 9 -9.13 -10.84 3.84
CA PHE A 9 -8.43 -11.04 2.57
C PHE A 9 -8.95 -12.29 1.83
N ASN A 10 -10.04 -12.12 1.08
CA ASN A 10 -10.61 -13.13 0.17
C ASN A 10 -10.23 -12.85 -1.30
N LEU A 11 -10.72 -13.67 -2.24
CA LEU A 11 -10.44 -13.48 -3.68
C LEU A 11 -10.80 -12.08 -4.19
N GLY A 12 -11.95 -11.54 -3.77
CA GLY A 12 -12.38 -10.20 -4.17
C GLY A 12 -11.43 -9.11 -3.66
N ALA A 13 -10.99 -9.21 -2.41
CA ALA A 13 -9.98 -8.31 -1.84
C ALA A 13 -8.63 -8.42 -2.56
N ALA A 14 -8.20 -9.66 -2.86
CA ALA A 14 -6.93 -9.92 -3.54
C ALA A 14 -6.89 -9.35 -4.96
N LEU A 15 -8.00 -9.44 -5.69
CA LEU A 15 -8.14 -8.83 -7.02
C LEU A 15 -8.22 -7.30 -6.92
N LYS A 16 -8.98 -6.76 -5.96
CA LYS A 16 -9.14 -5.31 -5.76
C LYS A 16 -7.80 -4.64 -5.44
N GLY A 17 -7.07 -5.16 -4.47
CA GLY A 17 -5.83 -4.56 -3.99
C GLY A 17 -4.57 -5.09 -4.65
N TYR A 18 -4.64 -5.71 -5.83
CA TYR A 18 -3.50 -6.42 -6.41
C TYR A 18 -2.26 -5.52 -6.57
N GLU A 19 -2.40 -4.36 -7.23
CA GLU A 19 -1.28 -3.44 -7.45
C GLU A 19 -0.78 -2.81 -6.14
N LEU A 20 -1.70 -2.45 -5.23
CA LEU A 20 -1.35 -2.00 -3.87
C LEU A 20 -0.47 -3.02 -3.13
N ASN A 21 -0.89 -4.28 -3.10
CA ASN A 21 -0.16 -5.35 -2.41
C ASN A 21 1.18 -5.62 -3.09
N LYS A 22 1.22 -5.65 -4.43
CA LYS A 22 2.44 -5.82 -5.23
C LYS A 22 3.45 -4.70 -4.98
N MET A 23 3.00 -3.44 -4.95
CA MET A 23 3.82 -2.29 -4.59
C MET A 23 4.41 -2.48 -3.20
N CYS A 24 3.58 -2.77 -2.19
CA CYS A 24 4.04 -2.99 -0.82
C CYS A 24 5.06 -4.13 -0.73
N HIS A 25 4.91 -5.20 -1.53
CA HIS A 25 5.88 -6.30 -1.57
C HIS A 25 7.29 -5.84 -1.95
N THR A 26 7.40 -4.87 -2.85
CA THR A 26 8.70 -4.38 -3.33
C THR A 26 9.53 -3.72 -2.23
N LEU A 27 8.89 -3.23 -1.17
CA LEU A 27 9.53 -2.58 -0.01
C LEU A 27 10.34 -3.55 0.87
N ASN A 28 10.37 -4.85 0.54
CA ASN A 28 11.35 -5.78 1.09
C ASN A 28 12.81 -5.35 0.76
N ARG A 29 13.04 -4.76 -0.41
CA ARG A 29 14.37 -4.31 -0.86
C ARG A 29 14.71 -2.92 -0.33
N ALA A 30 15.96 -2.71 0.08
CA ALA A 30 16.39 -1.45 0.69
C ALA A 30 16.34 -0.28 -0.30
N GLU A 31 16.77 -0.51 -1.54
CA GLU A 31 16.72 0.46 -2.63
C GLU A 31 15.30 0.94 -2.92
N ASN A 32 14.31 0.05 -2.83
CA ASN A 32 12.90 0.39 -3.04
C ASN A 32 12.34 1.23 -1.89
N ARG A 33 12.76 0.96 -0.65
CA ARG A 33 12.41 1.81 0.49
C ARG A 33 12.99 3.21 0.36
N ALA A 34 14.24 3.33 -0.10
CA ALA A 34 14.86 4.63 -0.35
C ALA A 34 14.16 5.39 -1.49
N ALA A 35 13.83 4.70 -2.59
CA ALA A 35 13.10 5.29 -3.71
C ALA A 35 11.68 5.74 -3.31
N PHE A 36 10.95 4.91 -2.55
CA PHE A 36 9.64 5.25 -2.03
C PHE A 36 9.71 6.43 -1.06
N ALA A 37 10.67 6.46 -0.14
CA ALA A 37 10.83 7.58 0.81
C ALA A 37 11.18 8.92 0.12
N ALA A 38 11.86 8.88 -1.03
CA ALA A 38 12.24 10.08 -1.78
C ALA A 38 11.04 10.72 -2.52
N ASP A 39 10.11 9.90 -3.00
CA ASP A 39 8.92 10.34 -3.73
C ASP A 39 7.80 9.29 -3.61
N GLU A 40 7.03 9.36 -2.52
CA GLU A 40 6.01 8.34 -2.22
C GLU A 40 4.92 8.31 -3.31
N ALA A 41 4.45 9.47 -3.76
CA ALA A 41 3.40 9.58 -4.77
C ALA A 41 3.88 9.11 -6.15
N GLY A 42 5.07 9.52 -6.57
CA GLY A 42 5.65 9.05 -7.83
C GLY A 42 5.98 7.56 -7.80
N TYR A 43 6.34 7.00 -6.64
CA TYR A 43 6.50 5.56 -6.49
C TYR A 43 5.16 4.82 -6.61
N CYS A 44 4.08 5.31 -6.00
CA CYS A 44 2.73 4.78 -6.19
C CYS A 44 2.30 4.80 -7.67
N ALA A 45 2.58 5.89 -8.39
CA ALA A 45 2.25 6.02 -9.82
C ALA A 45 2.93 4.96 -10.71
N ARG A 46 4.15 4.51 -10.37
CA ARG A 46 4.86 3.44 -11.12
C ARG A 46 4.14 2.09 -11.07
N PHE A 47 3.30 1.88 -10.07
CA PHE A 47 2.49 0.67 -9.90
C PHE A 47 1.03 0.88 -10.34
N GLY A 48 0.68 2.05 -10.87
CA GLY A 48 -0.67 2.34 -11.34
C GLY A 48 -1.71 2.50 -10.23
N LEU A 49 -1.27 2.83 -9.01
CA LEU A 49 -2.20 3.12 -7.92
C LEU A 49 -3.03 4.35 -8.26
N ASN A 50 -4.33 4.30 -7.98
CA ASN A 50 -5.22 5.43 -8.15
C ASN A 50 -5.03 6.47 -7.03
N ALA A 51 -5.78 7.58 -7.09
CA ALA A 51 -5.68 8.67 -6.12
C ALA A 51 -6.01 8.23 -4.69
N GLU A 52 -7.06 7.43 -4.51
CA GLU A 52 -7.51 6.91 -3.21
C GLU A 52 -6.46 5.97 -2.60
N GLU A 53 -5.93 5.04 -3.39
CA GLU A 53 -4.85 4.13 -2.97
C GLU A 53 -3.57 4.88 -2.61
N THR A 54 -3.22 5.89 -3.41
CA THR A 54 -2.04 6.72 -3.18
C THR A 54 -2.19 7.49 -1.87
N GLU A 55 -3.35 8.11 -1.63
CA GLU A 55 -3.64 8.81 -0.37
C GLU A 55 -3.55 7.86 0.83
N ALA A 56 -4.16 6.67 0.73
CA ALA A 56 -4.13 5.67 1.80
C ALA A 56 -2.69 5.23 2.12
N VAL A 57 -1.86 5.04 1.08
CA VAL A 57 -0.44 4.70 1.23
C VAL A 57 0.32 5.85 1.89
N VAL A 58 0.26 7.07 1.34
CA VAL A 58 1.06 8.22 1.80
C VAL A 58 0.68 8.64 3.24
N SER A 59 -0.62 8.61 3.55
CA SER A 59 -1.11 8.90 4.90
C SER A 59 -0.85 7.78 5.90
N ARG A 60 -0.52 6.57 5.42
CA ARG A 60 -0.46 5.31 6.19
C ARG A 60 -1.79 4.99 6.89
N ASN A 61 -2.92 5.36 6.27
CA ASN A 61 -4.26 5.09 6.79
C ASN A 61 -4.60 3.59 6.67
N LYS A 62 -4.27 2.81 7.70
CA LYS A 62 -4.48 1.35 7.73
C LYS A 62 -5.94 0.93 7.49
N PRO A 63 -6.96 1.55 8.12
CA PRO A 63 -8.36 1.26 7.81
C PRO A 63 -8.68 1.36 6.30
N MET A 64 -8.30 2.48 5.68
CA MET A 64 -8.53 2.71 4.25
C MET A 64 -7.76 1.72 3.37
N LEU A 65 -6.51 1.40 3.74
CA LEU A 65 -5.73 0.36 3.05
C LEU A 65 -6.41 -1.03 3.09
N PHE A 66 -7.07 -1.38 4.20
CA PHE A 66 -7.83 -2.64 4.30
C PHE A 66 -9.10 -2.62 3.45
N GLU A 67 -9.81 -1.48 3.41
CA GLU A 67 -10.99 -1.30 2.55
C GLU A 67 -10.64 -1.40 1.06
N LEU A 68 -9.43 -0.97 0.69
CA LEU A 68 -8.87 -1.05 -0.66
C LEU A 68 -8.35 -2.46 -1.03
N GLY A 69 -8.52 -3.46 -0.16
CA GLY A 69 -8.07 -4.83 -0.43
C GLY A 69 -6.61 -5.10 -0.06
N GLY A 70 -6.00 -4.23 0.75
CA GLY A 70 -4.67 -4.43 1.30
C GLY A 70 -4.64 -5.63 2.26
N ASN A 71 -3.63 -6.48 2.10
CA ASN A 71 -3.35 -7.58 3.01
C ASN A 71 -2.37 -7.13 4.09
N MET A 72 -2.67 -7.42 5.36
CA MET A 72 -1.88 -6.99 6.51
C MET A 72 -0.37 -7.30 6.39
N TYR A 73 0.00 -8.46 5.84
CA TYR A 73 1.41 -8.85 5.69
C TYR A 73 2.16 -8.04 4.63
N PHE A 74 1.46 -7.55 3.61
CA PHE A 74 2.02 -6.62 2.63
C PHE A 74 2.10 -5.22 3.20
N LEU A 75 1.01 -4.74 3.80
CA LEU A 75 0.92 -3.40 4.39
C LEU A 75 1.96 -3.16 5.49
N ALA A 76 2.29 -4.18 6.30
CA ALA A 76 3.34 -4.09 7.33
C ALA A 76 4.73 -3.67 6.78
N LYS A 77 4.96 -3.77 5.46
CA LYS A 77 6.20 -3.32 4.83
C LYS A 77 6.29 -1.80 4.70
N LEU A 78 5.15 -1.09 4.70
CA LEU A 78 5.12 0.37 4.75
C LEU A 78 5.74 0.89 6.05
N ASP A 79 5.54 0.17 7.17
CA ASP A 79 6.10 0.52 8.48
C ASP A 79 7.64 0.39 8.52
N ARG A 80 8.26 -0.19 7.48
CA ARG A 80 9.74 -0.28 7.33
C ARG A 80 10.33 0.95 6.66
N VAL A 81 9.50 1.86 6.14
CA VAL A 81 9.93 3.13 5.52
C VAL A 81 9.67 4.25 6.51
N LYS A 82 10.73 4.99 6.89
CA LYS A 82 10.57 6.18 7.73
C LYS A 82 9.72 7.21 6.99
N LYS A 83 8.72 7.77 7.68
CA LYS A 83 7.93 8.88 7.14
C LYS A 83 8.79 10.14 7.08
N ALA A 84 8.74 10.86 5.97
CA ALA A 84 9.37 12.17 5.87
C ALA A 84 8.81 13.10 6.97
N GLY A 85 9.69 13.69 7.77
CA GLY A 85 9.31 14.59 8.87
C GLY A 85 9.00 13.92 10.23
N ALA A 86 9.16 12.60 10.36
CA ALA A 86 9.19 11.95 11.67
C ALA A 86 10.58 12.17 12.31
N VAL A 87 10.64 13.01 13.34
CA VAL A 87 11.83 13.26 14.19
C VAL A 87 12.15 12.03 15.03
#